data_AF-K1UMW8-F1
#
_entry.id   AF-K1UMW8-F1
#
_cell.length_a   1.000
_cell.length_b   1.000
_cell.length_c   1.000
_cell.angle_alpha   90.00
_cell.angle_beta   90.00
_cell.angle_gamma   90.00
#
_symmetry.space_group_name_H-M   'P 1'
#
loop_
_entity.id
_entity.type
_entity.pdbx_description
1 polymer ?
#
loop_
_entity_poly.entity_id
_entity_poly.type
_entity_poly.pdbx_seq_one_letter_code
_entity_poly.pdbx_strand_id
1 'polypeptide(L)'
;MAEFNAMDTAAFKGVWVFCEQREGQVQAISYQLLSEGRKLANDLGVELCGVVMGSEVNEDYLKALGGYGADRVYYIDSPLLKDY
;
A
#
# COMPACT_ATOMS: atom_id res chain seq x y z
N MET A 1 -24.09 8.30 -15.82
CA MET A 1 -22.84 8.02 -15.08
C MET A 1 -22.79 9.02 -13.94
N ALA A 2 -22.48 8.61 -12.71
CA ALA A 2 -22.27 9.58 -11.64
C ALA A 2 -21.09 10.48 -12.01
N GLU A 3 -21.24 11.80 -11.86
CA GLU A 3 -20.11 12.73 -12.02
C GLU A 3 -19.09 12.47 -10.92
N PHE A 4 -17.84 12.23 -11.32
CA PHE A 4 -16.73 12.13 -10.39
C PHE A 4 -16.42 13.52 -9.82
N ASN A 5 -16.51 13.67 -8.50
CA ASN A 5 -16.17 14.90 -7.79
C ASN A 5 -15.05 14.62 -6.80
N ALA A 6 -13.83 15.04 -7.12
CA ALA A 6 -12.66 14.87 -6.25
C ALA A 6 -12.78 15.64 -4.92
N MET A 7 -13.70 16.61 -4.81
CA MET A 7 -13.94 17.34 -3.56
C MET A 7 -14.92 16.63 -2.62
N ASP A 8 -15.64 15.60 -3.08
CA ASP A 8 -16.48 14.78 -2.21
C ASP A 8 -15.63 13.73 -1.48
N THR A 9 -14.99 14.16 -0.40
CA THR A 9 -14.12 13.29 0.40
C THR A 9 -14.87 12.14 1.07
N ALA A 10 -16.19 12.25 1.26
CA ALA A 10 -17.02 11.20 1.86
C ALA A 10 -17.21 9.99 0.93
N ALA A 11 -17.03 10.17 -0.38
CA ALA A 11 -17.11 9.10 -1.38
C ALA A 11 -15.89 8.16 -1.36
N PHE A 12 -14.77 8.57 -0.74
CA PHE A 12 -13.53 7.81 -0.71
C PHE A 12 -13.28 7.19 0.66
N LYS A 13 -12.79 5.94 0.67
CA LYS A 13 -12.50 5.18 1.88
C LYS A 13 -11.23 4.36 1.73
N GLY A 14 -10.60 4.08 2.86
CA GLY A 14 -9.42 3.23 2.96
C GLY A 14 -8.23 3.96 3.57
N VAL A 15 -7.37 3.19 4.24
CA VAL A 15 -6.06 3.63 4.71
C VAL A 15 -5.02 3.08 3.73
N TRP A 16 -4.09 3.92 3.28
CA TRP A 16 -3.11 3.55 2.28
C TRP A 16 -1.70 3.79 2.84
N VAL A 17 -0.84 2.78 2.77
CA VAL A 17 0.56 2.85 3.18
C VAL A 17 1.44 2.68 1.96
N PHE A 18 2.24 3.70 1.66
CA PHE A 18 3.30 3.59 0.67
C PHE A 18 4.43 2.73 1.23
N CYS A 19 4.74 1.66 0.51
CA CYS A 19 5.72 0.65 0.87
C CYS A 19 6.97 0.86 0.02
N GLU A 20 7.89 1.69 0.52
CA GLU A 20 9.17 2.00 -0.15
C GLU A 20 9.97 0.73 -0.39
N GLN A 21 10.51 0.60 -1.61
CA GLN A 21 11.46 -0.44 -1.97
C GLN A 21 12.82 0.20 -2.30
N ARG A 22 13.91 -0.50 -1.97
CA ARG A 22 15.25 -0.20 -2.49
C ARG A 22 15.86 -1.47 -3.00
N GLU A 23 16.41 -1.42 -4.22
CA GLU A 23 17.03 -2.57 -4.87
C GLU A 23 16.13 -3.83 -4.89
N GLY A 24 14.83 -3.63 -5.11
CA GLY A 24 13.84 -4.72 -5.15
C GLY A 24 13.45 -5.28 -3.77
N GLN A 25 13.89 -4.66 -2.68
CA GLN A 25 13.57 -5.06 -1.31
C GLN A 25 12.69 -4.01 -0.62
N VAL A 26 11.55 -4.45 -0.08
CA VAL A 26 10.67 -3.57 0.70
C VAL A 26 11.33 -3.23 2.03
N GLN A 27 11.35 -1.94 2.36
CA GLN A 27 11.99 -1.43 3.56
C GLN A 27 11.24 -1.83 4.84
N ALA A 28 11.99 -2.08 5.91
CA ALA A 28 11.43 -2.56 7.18
C ALA A 28 10.39 -1.59 7.78
N ILE A 29 10.54 -0.29 7.54
CA ILE A 29 9.61 0.75 8.00
C ILE A 29 8.20 0.57 7.42
N SER A 30 8.07 0.04 6.20
CA SER A 30 6.77 -0.18 5.57
C SER A 30 5.93 -1.21 6.32
N TYR A 31 6.55 -2.25 6.88
CA TYR A 31 5.86 -3.23 7.72
C TYR A 31 5.37 -2.63 9.04
N GLN A 32 6.16 -1.74 9.65
CA GLN A 32 5.77 -1.04 10.87
C GLN A 32 4.58 -0.09 10.61
N LEU A 33 4.64 0.64 9.49
CA LEU A 33 3.56 1.52 9.06
C LEU A 33 2.28 0.76 8.72
N LEU A 34 2.37 -0.41 8.10
CA LEU A 34 1.21 -1.29 7.90
C LEU A 34 0.63 -1.77 9.22
N SER A 35 1.48 -2.15 10.18
CA SER A 35 1.02 -2.62 11.50
C SER A 35 0.27 -1.53 12.27
N GLU A 36 0.74 -0.27 12.23
CA GLU A 36 0.03 0.85 12.83
C GLU A 36 -1.19 1.28 11.99
N GLY A 37 -1.07 1.28 10.66
CA GLY A 37 -2.16 1.55 9.72
C GLY A 37 -3.32 0.57 9.88
N ARG A 38 -3.04 -0.68 10.27
CA ARG A 38 -4.07 -1.69 10.55
C ARG A 38 -4.95 -1.29 11.73
N LYS A 39 -4.37 -0.71 12.79
CA LYS A 39 -5.13 -0.19 13.93
C LYS A 39 -6.07 0.92 13.48
N LEU A 40 -5.54 1.90 12.74
CA LEU A 40 -6.34 3.00 12.20
C LEU A 40 -7.46 2.52 11.27
N ALA A 41 -7.16 1.58 10.38
CA ALA A 41 -8.15 1.03 9.45
C ALA A 41 -9.26 0.26 10.19
N ASN A 42 -8.94 -0.41 11.30
CA ASN A 42 -9.93 -1.05 12.16
C ASN A 42 -10.83 -0.03 12.87
N ASP A 43 -10.23 1.04 13.44
CA ASP A 43 -10.99 2.11 14.10
C ASP A 43 -11.96 2.81 13.15
N LEU A 44 -11.57 2.96 11.89
CA LEU A 44 -12.38 3.56 10.83
C LEU A 44 -13.33 2.55 10.14
N GLY A 45 -13.16 1.24 10.37
CA GLY A 45 -13.93 0.19 9.70
C GLY A 45 -13.73 0.15 8.19
N VAL A 46 -12.50 0.35 7.70
CA VAL A 46 -12.15 0.39 6.27
C VAL A 46 -11.00 -0.56 5.93
N GLU A 47 -10.77 -0.78 4.63
CA GLU A 47 -9.63 -1.58 4.14
C GLU A 47 -8.29 -0.85 4.36
N LEU A 48 -7.24 -1.61 4.64
CA LEU A 48 -5.84 -1.17 4.59
C LEU A 48 -5.20 -1.65 3.28
N CYS A 49 -4.65 -0.71 2.51
CA CYS A 49 -3.93 -0.99 1.28
C CYS A 49 -2.43 -0.73 1.45
N GLY A 50 -1.58 -1.68 1.05
CA GLY A 50 -0.15 -1.46 0.82
C GLY A 50 0.09 -1.10 -0.65
N VAL A 51 0.89 -0.08 -0.94
CA VAL A 51 1.23 0.31 -2.31
C VAL A 51 2.74 0.20 -2.52
N VAL A 52 3.15 -0.64 -3.47
CA VAL A 52 4.55 -0.82 -3.87
C VAL A 52 4.72 -0.39 -5.31
N MET A 53 5.68 0.51 -5.55
CA MET A 53 6.09 0.95 -6.87
C MET A 53 7.54 0.54 -7.07
N GLY A 54 7.82 -0.23 -8.11
CA GLY A 54 9.14 -0.81 -8.32
C GLY A 54 9.30 -1.48 -9.68
N SER A 55 10.44 -2.12 -9.88
CA SER A 55 10.70 -3.01 -11.00
C SER A 55 11.19 -4.33 -10.43
N GLU A 56 10.58 -5.45 -10.84
CA GLU A 56 11.01 -6.80 -10.45
C GLU A 56 11.22 -6.95 -8.92
N VAL A 57 10.33 -6.35 -8.12
CA VAL A 57 10.39 -6.44 -6.66
C VAL A 57 10.18 -7.90 -6.24
N ASN A 58 10.99 -8.38 -5.30
CA ASN A 58 10.90 -9.76 -4.86
C ASN A 58 9.50 -10.05 -4.28
N GLU A 59 8.84 -11.06 -4.85
CA GLU A 59 7.46 -11.45 -4.55
C GLU A 59 7.26 -11.85 -3.08
N ASP A 60 8.29 -12.37 -2.40
CA ASP A 60 8.23 -12.73 -0.98
C ASP A 60 7.99 -11.50 -0.10
N TYR A 61 8.59 -10.35 -0.46
CA TYR A 61 8.32 -9.10 0.25
C TYR A 61 6.89 -8.61 0.00
N LEU A 62 6.39 -8.72 -1.23
CA LEU A 62 5.01 -8.33 -1.57
C LEU A 62 4.00 -9.18 -0.78
N LYS A 63 4.24 -10.49 -0.69
CA LYS A 63 3.41 -11.43 0.10
C LYS A 63 3.48 -11.12 1.60
N ALA A 64 4.66 -10.77 2.11
CA ALA A 64 4.84 -10.45 3.52
C ALA A 64 3.94 -9.29 3.98
N LEU A 65 3.68 -8.28 3.12
CA LEU A 65 2.82 -7.13 3.45
C LEU A 65 1.42 -7.53 3.94
N GLY A 66 0.84 -8.60 3.37
CA GLY A 66 -0.44 -9.14 3.85
C GLY A 66 -0.35 -9.64 5.29
N GLY A 67 0.75 -10.28 5.67
CA GLY A 67 1.01 -10.72 7.04
C GLY A 67 1.15 -9.59 8.05
N TYR A 68 1.47 -8.38 7.61
CA TYR A 68 1.53 -7.16 8.44
C TYR A 68 0.24 -6.35 8.42
N GLY A 69 -0.85 -6.88 7.86
CA GLY A 69 -2.21 -6.36 8.00
C GLY A 69 -2.80 -5.71 6.76
N ALA A 70 -2.09 -5.66 5.63
CA ALA A 70 -2.65 -5.17 4.37
C ALA A 70 -3.75 -6.12 3.87
N ASP A 71 -4.97 -5.60 3.68
CA ASP A 71 -6.06 -6.35 3.06
C ASP A 71 -5.84 -6.47 1.55
N ARG A 72 -5.21 -5.45 0.97
CA ARG A 72 -4.88 -5.36 -0.45
C ARG A 72 -3.48 -4.83 -0.65
N VAL A 73 -2.76 -5.40 -1.62
CA VAL A 73 -1.46 -4.90 -2.07
C VAL A 73 -1.60 -4.48 -3.53
N TYR A 74 -1.33 -3.20 -3.80
CA TYR A 74 -1.17 -2.70 -5.16
C TYR A 74 0.31 -2.71 -5.50
N TYR A 75 0.70 -3.53 -6.47
CA TYR A 75 2.05 -3.57 -7.01
C TYR A 75 2.03 -3.01 -8.43
N ILE A 76 2.84 -1.97 -8.64
CA ILE A 76 3.04 -1.35 -9.95
C ILE A 76 4.44 -1.71 -10.40
N ASP A 77 4.52 -2.63 -11.37
CA ASP A 77 5.77 -3.08 -11.97
C ASP A 77 6.10 -2.25 -13.21
N SER A 78 7.20 -1.53 -13.17
CA SER A 78 7.72 -0.81 -14.33
C SER A 78 9.23 -0.60 -14.19
N PRO A 79 10.03 -0.83 -15.25
CA PRO A 79 11.44 -0.49 -15.26
C PRO A 79 11.74 0.99 -14.92
N LEU A 80 10.78 1.89 -15.18
CA LEU A 80 10.89 3.32 -14.85
C LEU A 80 10.83 3.61 -13.34
N LEU A 81 10.40 2.63 -12.54
CA LEU A 81 10.23 2.73 -11.09
C LEU A 81 11.29 1.92 -10.34
N LYS A 82 12.32 1.41 -11.02
CA LYS A 82 13.38 0.59 -10.42
C LYS A 82 14.09 1.32 -9.28
N ASP A 83 14.44 2.58 -9.54
CA ASP A 83 15.16 3.43 -8.61
C ASP A 83 14.19 4.46 -8.01
N TYR A 84 14.34 4.71 -6.71
CA TYR A 84 13.58 5.71 -5.95
C TYR A 84 14.40 6.99 -5.81
#